data_AF-A0A0R2EXN1-F1
#
_entry.id   AF-A0A0R2EXN1-F1
#
_cell.length_a   1.000
_cell.length_b   1.000
_cell.length_c   1.000
_cell.angle_alpha   90.00
_cell.angle_beta   90.00
_cell.angle_gamma   90.00
#
_symmetry.space_group_name_H-M   'P 1'
#
loop_
_entity.id
_entity.type
_entity.pdbx_description
1 polymer ?
#
loop_
_entity_poly.entity_id
_entity_poly.type
_entity_poly.pdbx_seq_one_letter_code
_entity_poly.pdbx_strand_id
1 'polypeptide(L)' 'MNNIWKKTTLTLLMKNADGVIVRQSFSNIVQRPTDQMVQGMGQIIATLTGLTFEAAVLTTTDDVIKIKAAV' A
#
# COMPACT_ATOMS: atom_id res chain seq x y z
N MET A 1 2.30 -11.00 -27.87
CA MET A 1 1.67 -10.11 -26.88
C MET A 1 2.73 -9.78 -25.83
N ASN A 2 3.38 -8.62 -25.93
CA ASN A 2 4.47 -8.24 -25.03
C ASN A 2 3.85 -7.69 -23.74
N ASN A 3 3.57 -8.56 -22.77
CA ASN A 3 3.08 -8.14 -21.46
C ASN A 3 4.25 -7.47 -20.72
N ILE A 4 4.44 -6.17 -20.95
CA ILE A 4 5.34 -5.34 -20.17
C ILE A 4 4.77 -5.29 -18.75
N TRP A 5 5.25 -6.20 -17.90
CA TRP A 5 4.99 -6.21 -16.47
C TRP A 5 5.50 -4.90 -15.89
N LYS A 6 4.58 -3.97 -15.59
CA LYS A 6 4.93 -2.75 -14.88
C LYS A 6 5.19 -3.12 -13.42
N LYS A 7 6.41 -2.88 -12.96
CA LYS A 7 6.80 -3.14 -11.58
C LYS A 7 6.02 -2.19 -10.67
N THR A 8 5.21 -2.76 -9.80
CA THR A 8 4.40 -2.01 -8.84
C THR A 8 4.93 -2.25 -7.45
N THR A 9 5.32 -1.18 -6.77
CA THR A 9 5.76 -1.23 -5.37
C THR A 9 4.73 -0.50 -4.51
N LEU A 10 4.20 -1.20 -3.50
CA LEU A 10 3.33 -0.65 -2.47
C LEU A 10 4.14 -0.50 -1.18
N THR A 11 4.21 0.73 -0.69
CA THR A 11 4.69 1.00 0.66
C THR A 11 3.49 1.35 1.53
N LEU A 12 3.31 0.62 2.62
CA LEU A 12 2.35 0.93 3.68
C LEU A 12 3.09 1.59 4.84
N LEU A 13 2.52 2.68 5.34
CA LEU A 13 2.92 3.33 6.56
C LEU A 13 1.86 3.02 7.62
N MET A 14 2.26 2.28 8.63
CA MET A 14 1.40 1.80 9.72
C MET A 14 1.84 2.46 11.02
N LYS A 15 0.92 2.79 11.91
CA LYS A 15 1.24 3.37 13.22
C LYS A 15 1.05 2.32 14.32
N ASN A 16 2.03 2.18 15.21
CA ASN A 16 1.92 1.30 16.38
C ASN A 16 1.30 2.02 17.59
N ALA A 17 1.05 1.27 18.67
CA ALA A 17 0.45 1.80 19.89
C ALA A 17 1.27 2.92 20.55
N ASP A 18 2.59 2.93 20.33
CA ASP A 18 3.52 3.96 20.83
C ASP A 18 3.60 5.20 19.91
N GLY A 19 2.82 5.23 18.82
CA GLY A 19 2.79 6.32 17.86
C GLY A 19 3.91 6.31 16.81
N VAL A 20 4.75 5.27 16.79
CA VAL A 20 5.86 5.10 15.83
C VAL A 20 5.33 4.60 14.50
N ILE A 21 5.84 5.18 13.40
CA ILE A 21 5.52 4.74 12.04
C ILE A 21 6.41 3.57 11.64
N VAL A 22 5.78 2.44 11.31
CA VAL A 22 6.40 1.23 10.77
C VAL A 22 6.13 1.16 9.28
N ARG A 23 7.19 0.92 8.49
CA ARG A 23 7.12 0.83 7.04
C ARG A 23 7.08 -0.63 6.59
N GLN A 24 6.06 -1.02 5.84
CA GLN A 24 6.01 -2.31 5.15
C GLN A 24 6.05 -2.10 3.64
N SER A 25 6.92 -2.83 2.93
CA SER A 25 7.13 -2.65 1.48
C SER A 25 6.89 -3.96 0.74
N PHE A 26 6.02 -3.92 -0.26
CA PHE A 26 5.62 -5.04 -1.07
C PHE A 26 5.88 -4.71 -2.55
N SER A 27 6.35 -5.67 -3.33
CA SER A 27 6.68 -5.48 -4.75
C SER A 27 5.91 -6.46 -5.64
N ASN A 28 5.66 -6.06 -6.90
CA ASN A 28 5.04 -6.85 -7.97
C ASN A 28 3.56 -7.21 -7.75
N ILE A 29 2.77 -6.31 -7.14
CA ILE A 29 1.46 -6.67 -6.58
C ILE A 29 0.35 -6.79 -7.64
N VAL A 30 0.39 -6.00 -8.73
CA VAL A 30 -0.48 -6.03 -9.93
C VAL A 30 -0.16 -4.77 -10.76
N GLN A 31 -0.40 -4.76 -12.08
CA GLN A 31 0.00 -3.68 -13.00
C GLN A 31 -0.55 -2.28 -12.62
N ARG A 32 -1.67 -2.21 -11.89
CA ARG A 32 -2.26 -0.98 -11.33
C ARG A 32 -3.38 -1.34 -10.32
N PRO A 33 -3.08 -1.60 -9.04
CA PRO A 33 -4.12 -1.89 -8.06
C PRO A 33 -5.06 -0.68 -7.92
N THR A 34 -6.36 -0.94 -7.78
CA THR A 34 -7.35 0.11 -7.52
C THR A 34 -7.24 0.58 -6.07
N ASP A 35 -7.74 1.78 -5.78
CA ASP A 35 -7.73 2.35 -4.42
C ASP A 35 -8.43 1.42 -3.42
N GLN A 36 -9.51 0.74 -3.83
CA GLN A 36 -10.21 -0.26 -3.03
C GLN A 36 -9.35 -1.47 -2.69
N MET A 37 -8.55 -1.97 -3.64
CA MET A 37 -7.63 -3.08 -3.37
C MET A 37 -6.54 -2.69 -2.37
N VAL A 38 -6.04 -1.45 -2.46
CA VAL A 38 -5.04 -0.91 -1.54
C VAL A 38 -5.62 -0.74 -0.14
N GLN A 39 -6.83 -0.19 -0.01
CA GLN A 39 -7.52 -0.06 1.28
C GLN A 39 -7.83 -1.42 1.91
N GLY A 40 -8.34 -2.37 1.11
CA GLY A 40 -8.61 -3.73 1.59
C GLY A 40 -7.35 -4.42 2.11
N MET A 41 -6.22 -4.27 1.41
CA MET A 41 -4.96 -4.84 1.89
C MET A 41 -4.44 -4.14 3.16
N GLY A 42 -4.61 -2.82 3.26
CA GLY A 42 -4.31 -2.06 4.48
C GLY A 42 -5.11 -2.56 5.68
N GLN A 43 -6.41 -2.84 5.51
CA GLN A 43 -7.28 -3.38 6.56
C GLN A 43 -6.93 -4.81 6.97
N ILE A 44 -6.56 -5.67 6.01
CA ILE A 44 -6.10 -7.03 6.30
C ILE A 44 -4.83 -6.97 7.16
N ILE A 45 -3.85 -6.16 6.77
CA ILE A 45 -2.60 -6.02 7.52
C ILE A 45 -2.85 -5.40 8.89
N ALA A 46 -3.73 -4.40 8.99
CA ALA A 46 -4.15 -3.82 10.26
C ALA A 46 -4.73 -4.89 11.20
N THR A 47 -5.61 -5.75 10.70
CA THR A 47 -6.22 -6.84 11.47
C THR A 47 -5.18 -7.87 11.93
N LEU A 48 -4.23 -8.24 11.07
CA LEU A 48 -3.20 -9.24 11.39
C LEU A 48 -2.14 -8.72 12.36
N THR A 49 -1.89 -7.41 12.37
CA THR A 49 -0.78 -6.80 13.13
C THR A 49 -1.24 -6.00 14.34
N GLY A 50 -2.53 -5.70 14.46
CA GLY A 50 -3.08 -4.78 15.46
C GLY A 50 -2.71 -3.31 15.22
N LEU A 51 -2.15 -2.97 14.05
CA LEU A 51 -1.72 -1.62 13.70
C LEU A 51 -2.82 -0.87 12.95
N THR A 52 -2.81 0.46 13.00
CA THR A 52 -3.77 1.27 12.24
C THR A 52 -3.21 1.64 10.86
N PHE A 53 -4.02 1.47 9.81
CA PHE A 53 -3.68 1.89 8.46
C PHE A 53 -3.80 3.41 8.33
N GLU A 54 -2.69 4.08 7.99
CA GLU A 54 -2.60 5.54 7.88
C GLU A 54 -2.56 6.00 6.41
N ALA A 55 -1.60 5.46 5.65
CA ALA A 55 -1.44 5.82 4.25
C ALA A 55 -0.76 4.72 3.46
N ALA A 56 -1.01 4.74 2.15
CA ALA A 56 -0.34 3.90 1.18
C ALA A 56 0.31 4.77 0.10
N VAL A 57 1.55 4.44 -0.23
CA VAL A 57 2.26 5.01 -1.38
C VAL A 57 2.39 3.93 -2.44
N LEU A 58 1.76 4.17 -3.59
CA LEU A 58 1.83 3.31 -4.76
C LEU A 58 2.76 3.96 -5.79
N THR A 59 3.85 3.26 -6.10
CA THR A 59 4.75 3.68 -7.18
C THR A 59 4.61 2.69 -8.32
N THR A 60 4.12 3.18 -9.46
CA THR A 60 4.19 2.47 -10.73
C THR A 60 5.33 3.05 -11.55
N THR A 61 5.89 2.27 -12.48
CA THR A 61 7.05 2.71 -13.27
C THR A 61 6.76 3.92 -14.17
N ASP A 62 5.50 4.32 -14.30
CA ASP A 62 5.09 5.51 -15.06
C ASP A 62 4.52 6.66 -14.21
N ASP A 63 4.10 6.45 -12.96
CA ASP A 63 3.48 7.49 -12.12
C ASP A 63 3.51 7.17 -10.60
N VAL A 64 3.65 8.20 -9.77
CA VAL A 64 3.56 8.13 -8.29
C VAL A 64 2.19 8.66 -7.84
N ILE A 65 1.38 7.80 -7.22
CA ILE A 65 0.06 8.17 -6.68
C ILE A 65 0.10 8.04 -5.15
N LYS A 66 -0.32 9.10 -4.44
CA LYS A 66 -0.42 9.13 -2.98
C LYS A 66 -1.88 9.06 -2.56
N ILE A 67 -2.25 8.07 -1.76
CA ILE A 67 -3.62 7.87 -1.26
C ILE A 67 -3.59 7.96 0.27
N LYS A 68 -4.44 8.83 0.83
CA LYS A 68 -4.64 8.99 2.28
C LYS A 68 -5.84 8.17 2.74
N ALA A 69 -5.81 7.67 3.98
CA ALA A 69 -6.99 7.05 4.58
C ALA A 69 -8.17 8.03 4.60
N ALA A 70 -9.36 7.54 4.24
CA ALA A 70 -10.61 8.27 4.46
C ALA A 70 -10.96 8.17 5.94
N VAL A 71 -11.26 9.32 6.55
CA VAL A 71 -11.67 9.47 7.97
C VAL A 71 -13.02 8.80 8.20
#